data_AF-A0A957J5K3-F1
#
_entry.id   AF-A0A957J5K3-F1
#
_cell.length_a   1.000
_cell.length_b   1.000
_cell.length_c   1.000
_cell.angle_alpha   90.00
_cell.angle_beta   90.00
_cell.angle_gamma   90.00
#
_symmetry.space_group_name_H-M   'P 1'
#
loop_
_entity.id
_entity.type
_entity.pdbx_description
1 polymer ?
#
loop_
_entity_poly.entity_id
_entity_poly.type
_entity_poly.pdbx_seq_one_letter_code
_entity_poly.pdbx_strand_id
1 'polypeptide(L)'
;MTTVNHAKTLHQELEETRAAYHALLAEIPDDAWERPSANPAWNIREMMTHIILAPKMLPLDIKMIRQKRWVTPPAALFNWLNVPYTRFIARGQTRQSLAEQYDAAHTAVLTLLDSIREDEWELAEPYPNINENLSGSKNIADMFHYLTIHFHEHVADVRQGLAAQEQGTPAVKPPTGLGKLAFRAPIYLFRAGLGGLMGNRFLLLNHIGRKSGQLRQAVLEVVHYERETDTYFVASGYGRSSQWFRNIQANPEVTIQVGSRKLAVTATILGPEESGDMMVQYAHRYPNAAKNLSRLIGYQVDGSDASYRQVGADHIPFIAMRPRLVLEEGHGPWPLLALTGTAVALGLLLRKKRHDD
;
A
#
# COMPACT_ATOMS: atom_id res chain seq x y z
N MET A 1 5.40 -33.34 -3.39
CA MET A 1 4.28 -33.14 -4.34
C MET A 1 4.91 -32.97 -5.70
N THR A 2 4.56 -33.78 -6.70
CA THR A 2 5.26 -33.86 -7.99
C THR A 2 5.11 -32.58 -8.81
N THR A 3 6.09 -32.28 -9.66
CA THR A 3 6.11 -31.16 -10.63
C THR A 3 4.89 -31.07 -11.53
N VAL A 4 4.40 -32.23 -11.97
CA VAL A 4 3.16 -32.37 -12.76
C VAL A 4 1.95 -31.77 -12.03
N ASN A 5 1.93 -31.80 -10.70
CA ASN A 5 0.83 -31.23 -9.93
C ASN A 5 0.91 -29.70 -9.85
N HIS A 6 2.12 -29.13 -9.72
CA HIS A 6 2.33 -27.67 -9.69
C HIS A 6 1.95 -27.01 -11.02
N ALA A 7 2.44 -27.54 -12.14
CA ALA A 7 2.14 -26.99 -13.46
C ALA A 7 0.65 -27.06 -13.78
N LYS A 8 -0.02 -28.17 -13.43
CA LYS A 8 -1.46 -28.33 -13.65
C LYS A 8 -2.30 -27.34 -12.83
N THR A 9 -1.97 -27.15 -11.55
CA THR A 9 -2.66 -26.17 -10.71
C THR A 9 -2.46 -24.75 -11.23
N LEU A 10 -1.23 -24.38 -11.58
CA LEU A 10 -0.93 -23.05 -12.15
C LEU A 10 -1.64 -22.82 -13.48
N HIS A 11 -1.72 -23.84 -14.34
CA HIS A 11 -2.41 -23.73 -15.62
C HIS A 11 -3.90 -23.43 -15.42
N GLN A 12 -4.55 -24.09 -14.45
CA GLN A 12 -5.95 -23.81 -14.11
C GLN A 12 -6.12 -22.40 -13.55
N GLU A 13 -5.31 -22.01 -12.57
CA GLU A 13 -5.37 -20.69 -11.92
C GLU A 13 -5.20 -19.55 -12.95
N LEU A 14 -4.26 -19.70 -13.88
CA LEU A 14 -4.01 -18.70 -14.92
C LEU A 14 -5.18 -18.60 -15.90
N GLU A 15 -5.79 -19.72 -16.30
CA GLU A 15 -6.97 -19.72 -17.19
C GLU A 15 -8.19 -19.07 -16.51
N GLU A 16 -8.42 -19.36 -15.22
CA GLU A 16 -9.44 -18.69 -14.43
C GLU A 16 -9.19 -17.18 -14.36
N THR A 17 -7.94 -16.77 -14.16
CA THR A 17 -7.53 -15.37 -14.15
C THR A 17 -7.77 -14.70 -15.50
N ARG A 18 -7.48 -15.39 -16.61
CA ARG A 18 -7.77 -14.92 -17.97
C ARG A 18 -9.26 -14.72 -18.21
N ALA A 19 -10.08 -15.70 -17.84
CA ALA A 19 -11.53 -15.59 -17.98
C ALA A 19 -12.07 -14.40 -17.16
N ALA A 20 -11.58 -14.22 -15.93
CA ALA A 20 -11.95 -13.10 -15.08
C ALA A 20 -11.52 -11.74 -15.65
N TYR A 21 -10.36 -11.66 -16.31
CA TYR A 21 -9.90 -10.44 -16.98
C TYR A 21 -10.84 -10.02 -18.12
N HIS A 22 -11.26 -10.96 -18.96
CA HIS A 22 -12.24 -10.69 -20.03
C HIS A 22 -13.61 -10.31 -19.48
N ALA A 23 -14.06 -10.95 -18.40
CA ALA A 23 -15.28 -10.57 -17.70
C ALA A 23 -15.21 -9.11 -17.21
N LEU A 24 -14.09 -8.73 -16.57
CA LEU A 24 -13.88 -7.35 -16.12
C LEU A 24 -13.90 -6.35 -17.29
N LEU A 25 -13.27 -6.66 -18.42
CA LEU A 25 -13.32 -5.80 -19.62
C LEU A 25 -14.78 -5.58 -20.09
N ALA A 26 -15.61 -6.62 -20.04
CA ALA A 26 -17.02 -6.54 -20.43
C ALA A 26 -17.89 -5.80 -19.39
N GLU A 27 -17.54 -5.88 -18.10
CA GLU A 27 -18.24 -5.18 -17.01
C GLU A 27 -18.10 -3.64 -17.07
N ILE A 28 -16.99 -3.13 -17.61
CA ILE A 28 -16.69 -1.69 -17.60
C ILE A 28 -17.60 -0.94 -18.59
N PRO A 29 -18.42 0.03 -18.16
CA PRO A 29 -19.24 0.86 -19.06
C PRO A 29 -18.40 1.74 -20.01
N ASP A 30 -18.92 2.06 -21.19
CA ASP A 30 -18.21 2.90 -22.21
C ASP A 30 -17.88 4.29 -21.69
N ASP A 31 -18.83 4.90 -20.99
CA ASP A 31 -18.69 6.22 -20.38
C ASP A 31 -17.73 6.22 -19.18
N ALA A 32 -17.37 5.04 -18.65
CA ALA A 32 -16.43 4.85 -17.57
C ALA A 32 -14.97 4.63 -18.01
N TRP A 33 -14.73 4.38 -19.30
CA TRP A 33 -13.40 3.99 -19.82
C TRP A 33 -12.26 4.96 -19.46
N GLU A 34 -12.55 6.26 -19.50
CA GLU A 34 -11.57 7.31 -19.20
C GLU A 34 -11.70 7.87 -17.78
N ARG A 35 -12.58 7.31 -16.95
CA ARG A 35 -12.84 7.79 -15.58
C ARG A 35 -11.73 7.38 -14.62
N PRO A 36 -11.51 8.12 -13.51
CA PRO A 36 -10.53 7.76 -12.50
C PRO A 36 -10.79 6.37 -11.89
N SER A 37 -9.74 5.59 -11.64
CA SER A 37 -9.83 4.40 -10.78
C SER A 37 -9.70 4.79 -9.30
N ALA A 38 -9.90 3.85 -8.37
CA ALA A 38 -9.60 4.10 -6.95
C ALA A 38 -8.09 4.25 -6.69
N ASN A 39 -7.25 3.73 -7.59
CA ASN A 39 -5.84 4.07 -7.59
C ASN A 39 -5.65 5.45 -8.21
N PRO A 40 -5.12 6.42 -7.45
CA PRO A 40 -5.09 7.81 -7.89
C PRO A 40 -4.03 8.07 -8.97
N ALA A 41 -3.17 7.08 -9.30
CA ALA A 41 -2.19 7.17 -10.37
C ALA A 41 -2.82 7.06 -11.77
N TRP A 42 -3.93 6.35 -11.92
CA TRP A 42 -4.44 5.93 -13.23
C TRP A 42 -5.96 5.98 -13.35
N ASN A 43 -6.44 6.23 -14.57
CA ASN A 43 -7.84 6.04 -14.94
C ASN A 43 -8.15 4.55 -15.26
N ILE A 44 -9.41 4.19 -15.53
CA ILE A 44 -9.80 2.78 -15.77
C ILE A 44 -9.04 2.17 -16.96
N ARG A 45 -8.96 2.86 -18.11
CA ARG A 45 -8.18 2.39 -19.26
C ARG A 45 -6.71 2.16 -18.92
N GLU A 46 -6.09 3.12 -18.25
CA GLU A 46 -4.68 3.05 -17.84
C GLU A 46 -4.46 1.89 -16.84
N MET A 47 -5.41 1.65 -15.94
CA MET A 47 -5.38 0.52 -15.01
C MET A 47 -5.50 -0.82 -15.74
N MET A 48 -6.45 -0.96 -16.67
CA MET A 48 -6.58 -2.17 -17.49
C MET A 48 -5.31 -2.43 -18.31
N THR A 49 -4.68 -1.37 -18.81
CA THR A 49 -3.38 -1.47 -19.49
C THR A 49 -2.26 -1.92 -18.55
N HIS A 50 -2.26 -1.44 -17.30
CA HIS A 50 -1.28 -1.83 -16.28
C HIS A 50 -1.38 -3.32 -15.93
N ILE A 51 -2.59 -3.87 -15.81
CA ILE A 51 -2.82 -5.29 -15.50
C ILE A 51 -2.08 -6.21 -16.50
N ILE A 52 -2.11 -5.88 -17.80
CA ILE A 52 -1.44 -6.69 -18.84
C ILE A 52 0.10 -6.64 -18.74
N LEU A 53 0.69 -5.66 -18.06
CA LEU A 53 2.15 -5.57 -17.98
C LEU A 53 2.75 -6.75 -17.20
N ALA A 54 2.09 -7.26 -16.16
CA ALA A 54 2.60 -8.38 -15.38
C ALA A 54 2.82 -9.65 -16.23
N PRO A 55 1.83 -10.18 -16.98
CA PRO A 55 2.06 -11.35 -17.83
C PRO A 55 3.03 -11.07 -18.98
N LYS A 56 3.12 -9.84 -19.49
CA LYS A 56 4.12 -9.47 -20.51
C LYS A 56 5.55 -9.47 -19.98
N MET A 57 5.75 -9.15 -18.71
CA MET A 57 7.08 -9.06 -18.09
C MET A 57 7.57 -10.40 -17.54
N LEU A 58 6.65 -11.33 -17.21
CA LEU A 58 6.99 -12.61 -16.60
C LEU A 58 8.11 -13.40 -17.34
N PRO A 59 8.16 -13.49 -18.68
CA PRO A 59 9.26 -14.18 -19.36
C PRO A 59 10.63 -13.56 -19.09
N LEU A 60 10.70 -12.24 -18.95
CA LEU A 60 11.93 -11.55 -18.58
C LEU A 60 12.28 -11.81 -17.11
N ASP A 61 11.30 -11.80 -16.22
CA ASP A 61 11.50 -12.07 -14.79
C ASP A 61 12.05 -13.49 -14.56
N ILE A 62 11.46 -14.50 -15.20
CA ILE A 62 11.94 -15.89 -15.14
C ILE A 62 13.34 -16.02 -15.77
N LYS A 63 13.62 -15.30 -16.86
CA LYS A 63 14.97 -15.25 -17.44
C LYS A 63 15.98 -14.67 -16.45
N MET A 64 15.63 -13.63 -15.71
CA MET A 64 16.51 -13.02 -14.70
C MET A 64 16.75 -13.96 -13.52
N ILE A 65 15.73 -14.70 -13.08
CA ILE A 65 15.86 -15.74 -12.03
C ILE A 65 16.82 -16.85 -12.51
N ARG A 66 16.61 -17.40 -13.70
CA ARG A 66 17.50 -18.41 -14.30
C ARG A 66 18.95 -17.95 -14.39
N GLN A 67 19.17 -16.67 -14.70
CA GLN A 67 20.50 -16.11 -14.88
C GLN A 67 21.14 -15.60 -13.58
N LYS A 68 20.39 -15.51 -12.47
CA LYS A 68 20.83 -14.87 -11.22
C LYS A 68 21.33 -13.43 -11.43
N ARG A 69 20.68 -12.71 -12.35
CA ARG A 69 21.05 -11.34 -12.77
C ARG A 69 19.96 -10.33 -12.46
N TRP A 70 19.26 -10.50 -11.35
CA TRP A 70 18.21 -9.58 -10.98
C TRP A 70 18.79 -8.19 -10.72
N VAL A 71 18.44 -7.21 -11.55
CA VAL A 71 18.85 -5.81 -11.38
C VAL A 71 17.66 -5.02 -10.84
N THR A 72 17.81 -4.53 -9.62
CA THR A 72 16.75 -3.76 -8.96
C THR A 72 16.96 -2.26 -9.15
N PRO A 73 16.16 -1.56 -9.96
CA PRO A 73 16.13 -0.11 -9.90
C PRO A 73 15.60 0.34 -8.53
N PRO A 74 16.09 1.46 -7.95
CA PRO A 74 15.53 2.00 -6.72
C PRO A 74 14.01 2.17 -6.81
N ALA A 75 13.25 1.80 -5.77
CA ALA A 75 11.78 1.81 -5.81
C ALA A 75 11.17 3.18 -6.19
N ALA A 76 11.84 4.28 -5.83
CA ALA A 76 11.45 5.63 -6.23
C ALA A 76 11.59 5.85 -7.74
N LEU A 77 12.65 5.34 -8.36
CA LEU A 77 12.88 5.40 -9.80
C LEU A 77 11.88 4.53 -10.56
N PHE A 78 11.63 3.31 -10.07
CA PHE A 78 10.62 2.44 -10.66
C PHE A 78 9.22 3.07 -10.64
N ASN A 79 8.79 3.60 -9.49
CA ASN A 79 7.49 4.28 -9.38
C ASN A 79 7.42 5.55 -10.25
N TRP A 80 8.53 6.27 -10.41
CA TRP A 80 8.61 7.44 -11.28
C TRP A 80 8.52 7.08 -12.77
N LEU A 81 9.09 5.95 -13.20
CA LEU A 81 9.03 5.46 -14.58
C LEU A 81 7.72 4.77 -14.92
N ASN A 82 7.20 3.94 -14.01
CA ASN A 82 6.04 3.08 -14.26
C ASN A 82 4.78 3.89 -14.60
N VAL A 83 4.47 4.93 -13.82
CA VAL A 83 3.27 5.76 -14.04
C VAL A 83 3.25 6.42 -15.43
N PRO A 84 4.24 7.23 -15.85
CA PRO A 84 4.23 7.85 -17.17
C PRO A 84 4.34 6.83 -18.31
N TYR A 85 5.06 5.72 -18.10
CA TYR A 85 5.15 4.66 -19.10
C TYR A 85 3.79 4.01 -19.36
N THR A 86 3.06 3.61 -18.30
CA THR A 86 1.71 3.06 -18.42
C THR A 86 0.77 4.03 -19.13
N ARG A 87 0.79 5.32 -18.77
CA ARG A 87 -0.02 6.34 -19.45
C ARG A 87 0.30 6.46 -20.93
N PHE A 88 1.57 6.37 -21.29
CA PHE A 88 2.01 6.45 -22.68
C PHE A 88 1.49 5.27 -23.50
N ILE A 89 1.66 4.04 -23.01
CA ILE A 89 1.21 2.83 -23.72
C ILE A 89 -0.31 2.62 -23.70
N ALA A 90 -1.01 3.26 -22.75
CA ALA A 90 -2.47 3.26 -22.67
C ALA A 90 -3.13 4.14 -23.74
N ARG A 91 -2.38 5.04 -24.39
CA ARG A 91 -2.91 5.92 -25.44
C ARG A 91 -3.43 5.11 -26.61
N GLY A 92 -4.70 5.34 -26.97
CA GLY A 92 -5.34 4.66 -28.08
C GLY A 92 -5.70 3.20 -27.82
N GLN A 93 -5.49 2.68 -26.60
CA GLN A 93 -5.95 1.35 -26.25
C GLN A 93 -7.48 1.29 -26.25
N THR A 94 -8.00 0.27 -26.93
CA THR A 94 -9.41 -0.13 -26.92
C THR A 94 -9.58 -1.38 -26.08
N ARG A 95 -10.82 -1.72 -25.71
CA ARG A 95 -11.08 -3.00 -25.02
C ARG A 95 -10.62 -4.20 -25.85
N GLN A 96 -10.87 -4.16 -27.16
CA GLN A 96 -10.44 -5.19 -28.09
C GLN A 96 -8.92 -5.31 -28.12
N SER A 97 -8.19 -4.20 -28.27
CA SER A 97 -6.73 -4.26 -28.32
C SER A 97 -6.14 -4.79 -27.01
N LEU A 98 -6.74 -4.47 -25.86
CA LEU A 98 -6.30 -4.97 -24.57
C LEU A 98 -6.65 -6.45 -24.37
N ALA A 99 -7.80 -6.91 -24.85
CA ALA A 99 -8.18 -8.33 -24.85
C ALA A 99 -7.19 -9.18 -25.68
N GLU A 100 -6.89 -8.75 -26.90
CA GLU A 100 -5.94 -9.43 -27.79
C GLU A 100 -4.52 -9.46 -27.20
N GLN A 101 -4.08 -8.34 -26.60
CA GLN A 101 -2.77 -8.28 -25.95
C GLN A 101 -2.68 -9.15 -24.70
N TYR A 102 -3.76 -9.25 -23.92
CA TYR A 102 -3.81 -10.14 -22.77
C TYR A 102 -3.72 -11.60 -23.21
N ASP A 103 -4.48 -12.00 -24.23
CA ASP A 103 -4.48 -13.36 -24.76
C ASP A 103 -3.13 -13.77 -25.34
N ALA A 104 -2.48 -12.87 -26.07
CA ALA A 104 -1.12 -13.09 -26.56
C ALA A 104 -0.11 -13.26 -25.41
N ALA A 105 -0.18 -12.40 -24.39
CA ALA A 105 0.70 -12.50 -23.23
C ALA A 105 0.43 -13.78 -22.43
N HIS A 106 -0.84 -14.14 -22.23
CA HIS A 106 -1.26 -15.35 -21.53
C HIS A 106 -0.77 -16.62 -22.24
N THR A 107 -0.87 -16.66 -23.58
CA THR A 107 -0.35 -17.78 -24.38
C THR A 107 1.17 -17.94 -24.19
N ALA A 108 1.92 -16.83 -24.16
CA ALA A 108 3.35 -16.85 -23.89
C ALA A 108 3.67 -17.31 -22.44
N VAL A 109 2.83 -16.94 -21.47
CA VAL A 109 2.94 -17.38 -20.08
C VAL A 109 2.71 -18.89 -19.96
N LEU A 110 1.67 -19.46 -20.57
CA LEU A 110 1.43 -20.91 -20.55
C LEU A 110 2.53 -21.70 -21.25
N THR A 111 2.99 -21.20 -22.42
CA THR A 111 4.13 -21.79 -23.13
C THR A 111 5.39 -21.80 -22.26
N LEU A 112 5.61 -20.72 -21.50
CA LEU A 112 6.73 -20.64 -20.57
C LEU A 112 6.56 -21.59 -19.38
N LEU A 113 5.35 -21.69 -18.82
CA LEU A 113 5.00 -22.61 -17.75
C LEU A 113 5.31 -24.06 -18.12
N ASP A 114 4.90 -24.48 -19.32
CA ASP A 114 5.14 -25.82 -19.86
C ASP A 114 6.63 -26.11 -20.10
N SER A 115 7.45 -25.07 -20.21
CA SER A 115 8.91 -25.19 -20.42
C SER A 115 9.74 -25.28 -19.14
N ILE A 116 9.13 -25.09 -17.96
CA ILE A 116 9.87 -25.09 -16.68
C ILE A 116 10.27 -26.52 -16.31
N ARG A 117 11.58 -26.74 -16.12
CA ARG A 117 12.11 -28.05 -15.68
C ARG A 117 11.93 -28.26 -14.18
N GLU A 118 11.96 -29.51 -13.76
CA GLU A 118 11.81 -29.89 -12.34
C GLU A 118 12.82 -29.23 -11.41
N ASP A 119 14.07 -29.11 -11.84
CA ASP A 119 15.15 -28.47 -11.08
C ASP A 119 15.01 -26.95 -10.97
N GLU A 120 14.22 -26.32 -11.86
CA GLU A 120 14.10 -24.86 -11.93
C GLU A 120 13.13 -24.31 -10.89
N TRP A 121 12.21 -25.12 -10.35
CA TRP A 121 11.23 -24.66 -9.37
C TRP A 121 11.85 -24.16 -8.06
N GLU A 122 13.03 -24.68 -7.71
CA GLU A 122 13.80 -24.29 -6.53
C GLU A 122 14.68 -23.05 -6.77
N LEU A 123 14.76 -22.54 -8.01
CA LEU A 123 15.50 -21.31 -8.30
C LEU A 123 14.76 -20.12 -7.69
N ALA A 124 15.44 -19.41 -6.81
CA ALA A 124 14.91 -18.21 -6.17
C ALA A 124 15.94 -17.08 -6.16
N GLU A 125 15.46 -15.86 -6.40
CA GLU A 125 16.26 -14.64 -6.36
C GLU A 125 15.61 -13.61 -5.43
N PRO A 126 16.39 -12.71 -4.79
CA PRO A 126 15.84 -11.63 -3.98
C PRO A 126 15.09 -10.64 -4.87
N TYR A 127 13.77 -10.61 -4.72
CA TYR A 127 12.93 -9.70 -5.46
C TYR A 127 12.94 -8.30 -4.80
N PRO A 128 12.96 -7.22 -5.60
CA PRO A 128 12.91 -5.84 -5.15
C PRO A 128 11.80 -5.55 -4.13
N ASN A 129 12.10 -4.73 -3.11
CA ASN A 129 11.07 -4.15 -2.24
C ASN A 129 10.27 -3.02 -2.95
N ILE A 130 9.76 -3.33 -4.14
CA ILE A 130 8.92 -2.45 -4.98
C ILE A 130 7.46 -2.85 -4.84
N ASN A 131 7.19 -4.17 -4.78
CA ASN A 131 5.87 -4.70 -4.48
C ASN A 131 5.93 -5.50 -3.17
N GLU A 132 5.08 -5.15 -2.21
CA GLU A 132 5.00 -5.82 -0.90
C GLU A 132 4.56 -7.30 -1.01
N ASN A 133 3.87 -7.69 -2.10
CA ASN A 133 3.50 -9.08 -2.36
C ASN A 133 4.64 -9.90 -2.94
N LEU A 134 5.62 -9.24 -3.54
CA LEU A 134 6.80 -9.89 -4.10
C LEU A 134 8.04 -9.69 -3.24
N SER A 135 7.99 -8.95 -2.12
CA SER A 135 9.16 -8.75 -1.27
C SER A 135 9.74 -10.07 -0.75
N GLY A 136 11.07 -10.17 -0.72
CA GLY A 136 11.80 -11.34 -0.24
C GLY A 136 12.41 -12.16 -1.37
N SER A 137 12.94 -13.33 -1.04
CA SER A 137 13.39 -14.29 -2.05
C SER A 137 12.16 -14.93 -2.70
N LYS A 138 12.11 -14.94 -4.02
CA LYS A 138 10.97 -15.45 -4.79
C LYS A 138 11.41 -16.48 -5.81
N ASN A 139 10.69 -17.59 -5.85
CA ASN A 139 10.93 -18.66 -6.80
C ASN A 139 10.04 -18.53 -8.05
N ILE A 140 10.22 -19.45 -9.00
CA ILE A 140 9.45 -19.43 -10.27
C ILE A 140 7.94 -19.58 -10.01
N ALA A 141 7.53 -20.45 -9.08
CA ALA A 141 6.12 -20.64 -8.75
C ALA A 141 5.47 -19.37 -8.19
N ASP A 142 6.18 -18.64 -7.30
CA ASP A 142 5.74 -17.36 -6.77
C ASP A 142 5.45 -16.35 -7.88
N MET A 143 6.25 -16.35 -8.96
CA MET A 143 6.07 -15.41 -10.08
C MET A 143 4.81 -15.70 -10.88
N PHE A 144 4.45 -16.98 -11.07
CA PHE A 144 3.21 -17.36 -11.75
C PHE A 144 1.98 -17.02 -10.89
N HIS A 145 1.96 -17.41 -9.60
CA HIS A 145 0.87 -17.07 -8.68
C HIS A 145 0.67 -15.55 -8.54
N TYR A 146 1.76 -14.79 -8.65
CA TYR A 146 1.68 -13.34 -8.58
C TYR A 146 0.83 -12.72 -9.70
N LEU A 147 0.72 -13.34 -10.88
CA LEU A 147 -0.14 -12.82 -11.95
C LEU A 147 -1.61 -12.72 -11.49
N THR A 148 -2.09 -13.73 -10.78
CA THR A 148 -3.44 -13.78 -10.22
C THR A 148 -3.61 -12.82 -9.05
N ILE A 149 -2.61 -12.74 -8.16
CA ILE A 149 -2.60 -11.77 -7.05
C ILE A 149 -2.66 -10.34 -7.58
N HIS A 150 -1.80 -10.00 -8.56
CA HIS A 150 -1.72 -8.69 -9.19
C HIS A 150 -3.04 -8.31 -9.87
N PHE A 151 -3.64 -9.24 -10.59
CA PHE A 151 -4.95 -9.06 -11.21
C PHE A 151 -6.02 -8.70 -10.16
N HIS A 152 -6.17 -9.50 -9.10
CA HIS A 152 -7.20 -9.28 -8.09
C HIS A 152 -7.04 -7.95 -7.32
N GLU A 153 -5.82 -7.52 -7.06
CA GLU A 153 -5.58 -6.22 -6.43
C GLU A 153 -6.08 -5.06 -7.30
N HIS A 154 -5.83 -5.11 -8.61
CA HIS A 154 -6.23 -4.04 -9.52
C HIS A 154 -7.70 -4.12 -9.94
N VAL A 155 -8.31 -5.31 -9.95
CA VAL A 155 -9.77 -5.46 -10.09
C VAL A 155 -10.50 -4.70 -8.99
N ALA A 156 -10.00 -4.77 -7.74
CA ALA A 156 -10.57 -4.01 -6.63
C ALA A 156 -10.51 -2.50 -6.88
N ASP A 157 -9.38 -1.99 -7.38
CA ASP A 157 -9.22 -0.57 -7.71
C ASP A 157 -10.18 -0.11 -8.83
N VAL A 158 -10.39 -0.95 -9.85
CA VAL A 158 -11.33 -0.69 -10.95
C VAL A 158 -12.76 -0.65 -10.43
N ARG A 159 -13.21 -1.71 -9.73
CA ARG A 159 -14.59 -1.81 -9.23
C ARG A 159 -14.92 -0.73 -8.20
N GLN A 160 -13.98 -0.39 -7.32
CA GLN A 160 -14.16 0.72 -6.38
C GLN A 160 -14.25 2.07 -7.11
N GLY A 161 -13.44 2.27 -8.16
CA GLY A 161 -13.53 3.45 -9.02
C GLY A 161 -14.90 3.58 -9.70
N LEU A 162 -15.44 2.48 -10.22
CA LEU A 162 -16.79 2.44 -10.81
C LEU A 162 -17.89 2.76 -9.77
N ALA A 163 -17.84 2.11 -8.59
CA ALA A 163 -18.84 2.28 -7.53
C ALA A 163 -18.88 3.70 -6.93
N ALA A 164 -17.72 4.34 -6.74
CA ALA A 164 -17.64 5.72 -6.22
C ALA A 164 -18.31 6.74 -7.16
N GLN A 165 -18.48 6.41 -8.45
CA GLN A 165 -19.09 7.29 -9.44
C GLN A 165 -20.60 7.13 -9.54
N GLU A 166 -21.14 5.91 -9.38
CA GLU A 166 -22.60 5.68 -9.31
C GLU A 166 -23.24 6.48 -8.16
N GLN A 167 -22.47 6.77 -7.11
CA GLN A 167 -22.88 7.55 -5.95
C GLN A 167 -22.67 9.07 -6.11
N GLY A 168 -22.24 9.55 -7.29
CA GLY A 168 -22.06 10.97 -7.59
C GLY A 168 -20.90 11.65 -6.84
N THR A 169 -19.86 10.90 -6.43
CA THR A 169 -18.74 11.46 -5.68
C THR A 169 -17.55 11.80 -6.58
N PRO A 170 -17.03 13.04 -6.58
CA PRO A 170 -15.83 13.37 -7.36
C PRO A 170 -14.61 12.61 -6.83
N ALA A 171 -13.89 11.93 -7.72
CA ALA A 171 -12.64 11.24 -7.38
C ALA A 171 -11.60 12.23 -6.84
N VAL A 172 -11.07 11.98 -5.63
CA VAL A 172 -10.02 12.83 -5.06
C VAL A 172 -8.70 12.57 -5.76
N LYS A 173 -8.21 13.57 -6.49
CA LYS A 173 -6.90 13.53 -7.16
C LYS A 173 -5.79 13.49 -6.10
N PRO A 174 -4.76 12.65 -6.27
CA PRO A 174 -3.65 12.62 -5.32
C PRO A 174 -2.84 13.92 -5.43
N PRO A 175 -2.18 14.35 -4.35
CA PRO A 175 -1.29 15.50 -4.41
C PRO A 175 -0.09 15.20 -5.32
N THR A 176 0.14 16.06 -6.31
CA THR A 176 1.28 15.98 -7.24
C THR A 176 2.34 17.06 -6.92
N GLY A 177 3.56 16.88 -7.42
CA GLY A 177 4.63 17.87 -7.29
C GLY A 177 4.97 18.25 -5.84
N LEU A 178 5.08 19.54 -5.56
CA LEU A 178 5.36 20.09 -4.22
C LEU A 178 4.28 19.72 -3.18
N GLY A 179 3.05 19.42 -3.61
CA GLY A 179 1.99 18.93 -2.74
C GLY A 179 2.29 17.58 -2.10
N LYS A 180 3.08 16.71 -2.78
CA LYS A 180 3.55 15.44 -2.22
C LYS A 180 4.55 15.65 -1.08
N LEU A 181 5.37 16.71 -1.18
CA LEU A 181 6.32 17.08 -0.14
C LEU A 181 5.58 17.61 1.10
N ALA A 182 4.56 18.46 0.90
CA ALA A 182 3.69 18.95 1.96
C ALA A 182 2.94 17.81 2.67
N PHE A 183 2.43 16.83 1.92
CA PHE A 183 1.75 15.66 2.51
C PHE A 183 2.69 14.77 3.36
N ARG A 184 3.98 14.75 3.06
CA ARG A 184 5.00 14.00 3.84
C ARG A 184 5.66 14.83 4.94
N ALA A 185 5.50 16.16 4.92
CA ALA A 185 6.10 17.08 5.87
C ALA A 185 5.81 16.73 7.35
N PRO A 186 4.60 16.26 7.72
CA PRO A 186 4.33 15.87 9.11
C PRO A 186 5.26 14.78 9.64
N ILE A 187 5.63 13.78 8.82
CA ILE A 187 6.55 12.72 9.22
C ILE A 187 7.93 13.31 9.56
N TYR A 188 8.42 14.25 8.76
CA TYR A 188 9.72 14.88 8.99
C TYR A 188 9.72 15.79 10.22
N LEU A 189 8.60 16.47 10.50
CA LEU A 189 8.44 17.29 11.72
C LEU A 189 8.51 16.43 12.98
N PHE A 190 7.79 15.30 13.02
CA PHE A 190 7.89 14.36 14.14
C PHE A 190 9.31 13.80 14.31
N ARG A 191 10.00 13.46 13.20
CA ARG A 191 11.39 12.97 13.24
C ARG A 191 12.38 14.03 13.73
N ALA A 192 12.14 15.30 13.45
CA ALA A 192 12.96 16.42 13.91
C ALA A 192 12.68 16.82 15.38
N GLY A 193 11.81 16.10 16.10
CA GLY A 193 11.40 16.44 17.46
C GLY A 193 10.40 17.59 17.54
N LEU A 194 9.95 18.10 16.39
CA LEU A 194 8.98 19.21 16.28
C LEU A 194 7.52 18.72 16.31
N GLY A 195 7.27 17.51 16.80
CA GLY A 195 5.92 16.94 16.93
C GLY A 195 4.99 17.81 17.77
N GLY A 196 5.52 18.58 18.72
CA GLY A 196 4.73 19.54 19.52
C GLY A 196 4.02 20.61 18.69
N LEU A 197 4.52 20.97 17.50
CA LEU A 197 3.87 21.91 16.58
C LEU A 197 2.57 21.37 15.96
N MET A 198 2.38 20.04 15.98
CA MET A 198 1.17 19.37 15.49
C MET A 198 0.08 19.23 16.56
N GLY A 199 0.40 19.63 17.81
CA GLY A 199 -0.47 19.42 18.97
C GLY A 199 -0.86 17.95 19.17
N ASN A 200 -2.09 17.72 19.62
CA ASN A 200 -2.65 16.39 19.86
C ASN A 200 -3.62 15.93 18.75
N ARG A 201 -3.71 16.69 17.65
CA ARG A 201 -4.60 16.41 16.50
C ARG A 201 -4.03 15.32 15.59
N PHE A 202 -2.72 15.11 15.63
CA PHE A 202 -2.04 14.12 14.82
C PHE A 202 -1.13 13.25 15.67
N LEU A 203 -0.99 11.99 15.25
CA LEU A 203 -0.02 11.06 15.80
C LEU A 203 0.83 10.45 14.70
N LEU A 204 2.09 10.17 15.02
CA LEU A 204 2.96 9.35 14.18
C LEU A 204 2.86 7.90 14.67
N LEU A 205 2.27 7.05 13.85
CA LEU A 205 2.23 5.60 14.04
C LEU A 205 3.53 4.98 13.50
N ASN A 206 4.18 4.16 14.31
CA ASN A 206 5.25 3.26 13.89
C ASN A 206 4.73 1.82 13.96
N HIS A 207 4.78 1.11 12.83
CA HIS A 207 4.24 -0.24 12.70
C HIS A 207 5.17 -1.11 11.84
N ILE A 208 5.04 -2.42 11.93
CA ILE A 208 5.81 -3.37 11.11
C ILE A 208 5.01 -3.74 9.86
N GLY A 209 5.66 -3.73 8.69
CA GLY A 209 5.07 -4.22 7.45
C GLY A 209 4.82 -5.73 7.54
N ARG A 210 3.57 -6.18 7.43
CA ARG A 210 3.19 -7.60 7.67
C ARG A 210 3.86 -8.59 6.72
N LYS A 211 4.22 -8.15 5.50
CA LYS A 211 4.93 -8.99 4.52
C LYS A 211 6.43 -8.74 4.53
N SER A 212 6.84 -7.47 4.61
CA SER A 212 8.25 -7.08 4.49
C SER A 212 9.05 -7.16 5.81
N GLY A 213 8.39 -7.22 6.97
CA GLY A 213 9.03 -7.15 8.28
C GLY A 213 9.68 -5.80 8.63
N GLN A 214 9.58 -4.80 7.74
CA GLN A 214 10.25 -3.52 7.93
C GLN A 214 9.46 -2.57 8.82
N LEU A 215 10.18 -1.72 9.57
CA LEU A 215 9.58 -0.58 10.27
C LEU A 215 9.04 0.44 9.27
N ARG A 216 7.76 0.79 9.42
CA ARG A 216 7.02 1.73 8.58
C ARG A 216 6.36 2.78 9.45
N GLN A 217 6.05 3.92 8.83
CA GLN A 217 5.51 5.08 9.51
C GLN A 217 4.32 5.67 8.75
N ALA A 218 3.29 6.07 9.51
CA ALA A 218 2.13 6.79 9.00
C ALA A 218 1.77 7.92 9.99
N VAL A 219 1.37 9.08 9.47
CA VAL A 219 0.79 10.14 10.31
C VAL A 219 -0.72 10.08 10.18
N LEU A 220 -1.39 9.98 11.32
CA LEU A 220 -2.83 9.77 11.42
C LEU A 220 -3.48 10.91 12.18
N GLU A 221 -4.68 11.29 11.77
CA GLU A 221 -5.51 12.23 12.52
C GLU A 221 -6.15 11.53 13.71
N VAL A 222 -6.05 12.19 14.87
CA VAL A 222 -6.74 11.81 16.10
C VAL A 222 -8.16 12.36 16.03
N VAL A 223 -9.13 11.46 15.89
CA VAL A 223 -10.56 11.81 15.82
C VAL A 223 -11.15 12.05 17.21
N HIS A 224 -10.62 11.35 18.22
CA HIS A 224 -11.00 11.47 19.61
C HIS A 224 -9.83 11.06 20.51
N TYR A 225 -9.75 11.69 21.68
CA TYR A 225 -8.81 11.34 22.73
C TYR A 225 -9.58 11.20 24.03
N GLU A 226 -9.53 10.00 24.61
CA GLU A 226 -10.17 9.67 25.87
C GLU A 226 -9.13 9.79 27.00
N ARG A 227 -9.35 10.75 27.90
CA ARG A 227 -8.36 11.13 28.91
C ARG A 227 -8.30 10.12 30.05
N GLU A 228 -9.42 9.52 30.44
CA GLU A 228 -9.49 8.57 31.56
C GLU A 228 -8.61 7.34 31.31
N THR A 229 -8.55 6.88 30.05
CA THR A 229 -7.82 5.68 29.65
C THR A 229 -6.53 5.98 28.87
N ASP A 230 -6.24 7.27 28.63
CA ASP A 230 -5.19 7.77 27.74
C ASP A 230 -5.23 7.13 26.34
N THR A 231 -6.44 6.83 25.85
CA THR A 231 -6.69 6.16 24.56
C THR A 231 -6.84 7.17 23.43
N TYR A 232 -6.12 6.93 22.32
CA TYR A 232 -6.26 7.73 21.10
C TYR A 232 -7.08 6.97 20.07
N PHE A 233 -8.09 7.62 19.51
CA PHE A 233 -8.89 7.07 18.42
C PHE A 233 -8.47 7.71 17.10
N VAL A 234 -8.24 6.87 16.09
CA VAL A 234 -7.89 7.27 14.72
C VAL A 234 -8.83 6.60 13.73
N ALA A 235 -8.96 7.19 12.54
CA ALA A 235 -9.75 6.64 11.45
C ALA A 235 -8.85 6.18 10.29
N SER A 236 -9.16 5.01 9.71
CA SER A 236 -8.60 4.63 8.42
C SER A 236 -9.43 5.25 7.30
N GLY A 237 -9.09 6.49 6.94
CA GLY A 237 -9.80 7.25 5.91
C GLY A 237 -9.92 6.46 4.60
N TYR A 238 -8.82 5.95 4.04
CA TYR A 238 -8.89 5.10 2.84
C TYR A 238 -9.41 3.68 3.09
N GLY A 239 -10.15 3.46 4.17
CA GLY A 239 -10.78 2.20 4.52
C GLY A 239 -9.79 1.07 4.79
N ARG A 240 -10.27 -0.16 4.57
CA ARG A 240 -9.55 -1.41 4.88
C ARG A 240 -8.38 -1.70 3.92
N SER A 241 -8.28 -1.00 2.80
CA SER A 241 -7.18 -1.16 1.83
C SER A 241 -5.89 -0.44 2.27
N SER A 242 -5.97 0.49 3.23
CA SER A 242 -4.81 1.20 3.78
C SER A 242 -3.73 0.24 4.27
N GLN A 243 -2.50 0.37 3.76
CA GLN A 243 -1.43 -0.58 4.12
C GLN A 243 -1.07 -0.51 5.61
N TRP A 244 -1.05 0.68 6.24
CA TRP A 244 -0.82 0.79 7.68
C TRP A 244 -1.93 0.06 8.47
N PHE A 245 -3.19 0.16 8.04
CA PHE A 245 -4.32 -0.52 8.67
C PHE A 245 -4.17 -2.03 8.60
N ARG A 246 -3.88 -2.58 7.41
CA ARG A 246 -3.65 -4.02 7.22
C ARG A 246 -2.45 -4.52 8.03
N ASN A 247 -1.44 -3.66 8.22
CA ASN A 247 -0.26 -3.99 9.01
C ASN A 247 -0.56 -4.05 10.51
N ILE A 248 -1.32 -3.09 11.06
CA ILE A 248 -1.70 -3.13 12.48
C ILE A 248 -2.74 -4.22 12.77
N GLN A 249 -3.55 -4.61 11.77
CA GLN A 249 -4.44 -5.74 11.90
C GLN A 249 -3.67 -7.06 12.08
N ALA A 250 -2.52 -7.19 11.39
CA ALA A 250 -1.64 -8.35 11.53
C ALA A 250 -0.76 -8.27 12.79
N ASN A 251 -0.29 -7.08 13.14
CA ASN A 251 0.57 -6.82 14.31
C ASN A 251 0.03 -5.61 15.09
N PRO A 252 -0.86 -5.83 16.08
CA PRO A 252 -1.54 -4.75 16.80
C PRO A 252 -0.65 -4.04 17.83
N GLU A 253 0.47 -4.65 18.23
CA GLU A 253 1.43 -4.01 19.12
C GLU A 253 2.30 -3.02 18.35
N VAL A 254 2.07 -1.74 18.60
CA VAL A 254 2.69 -0.64 17.86
C VAL A 254 3.18 0.45 18.80
N THR A 255 3.91 1.42 18.27
CA THR A 255 4.27 2.62 19.02
C THR A 255 3.74 3.86 18.32
N ILE A 256 3.20 4.78 19.10
CA ILE A 256 2.72 6.08 18.61
C ILE A 256 3.56 7.20 19.21
N GLN A 257 3.65 8.30 18.48
CA GLN A 257 4.15 9.56 19.00
C GLN A 257 3.08 10.64 18.84
N VAL A 258 2.68 11.26 19.95
CA VAL A 258 1.71 12.36 20.01
C VAL A 258 2.42 13.55 20.65
N GLY A 259 2.60 14.64 19.90
CA GLY A 259 3.47 15.73 20.32
C GLY A 259 4.90 15.22 20.61
N SER A 260 5.35 15.39 21.86
CA SER A 260 6.62 14.87 22.37
C SER A 260 6.51 13.50 23.06
N ARG A 261 5.30 13.02 23.36
CA ARG A 261 5.07 11.76 24.07
C ARG A 261 5.21 10.58 23.11
N LYS A 262 5.98 9.57 23.49
CA LYS A 262 6.06 8.28 22.80
C LYS A 262 5.41 7.21 23.67
N LEU A 263 4.49 6.43 23.11
CA LEU A 263 3.70 5.45 23.84
C LEU A 263 3.75 4.10 23.11
N ALA A 264 3.96 3.03 23.85
CA ALA A 264 3.67 1.68 23.38
C ALA A 264 2.17 1.45 23.54
N VAL A 265 1.49 1.02 22.47
CA VAL A 265 0.04 0.86 22.45
C VAL A 265 -0.35 -0.47 21.80
N THR A 266 -1.55 -0.95 22.14
CA THR A 266 -2.24 -2.01 21.41
C THR A 266 -3.33 -1.37 20.55
N ALA A 267 -3.29 -1.61 19.25
CA ALA A 267 -4.30 -1.17 18.30
C ALA A 267 -5.49 -2.14 18.29
N THR A 268 -6.68 -1.65 18.62
CA THR A 268 -7.93 -2.42 18.54
C THR A 268 -8.82 -1.82 17.46
N ILE A 269 -9.16 -2.62 16.45
CA ILE A 269 -10.08 -2.23 15.39
C ILE A 269 -11.50 -2.32 15.95
N LEU A 270 -12.26 -1.23 15.85
CA LEU A 270 -13.64 -1.18 16.30
C LEU A 270 -14.55 -1.94 15.34
N GLY A 271 -15.64 -2.49 15.87
CA GLY A 271 -16.70 -3.12 15.06
C GLY A 271 -17.41 -2.09 14.15
N PRO A 272 -18.22 -2.55 13.18
CA PRO A 272 -19.00 -1.67 12.31
C PRO A 272 -19.90 -0.70 13.11
N GLU A 273 -20.66 -1.20 14.08
CA GLU A 273 -21.56 -0.37 14.90
C GLU A 273 -20.79 0.71 15.67
N GLU A 274 -19.73 0.33 16.39
CA GLU A 274 -18.85 1.25 17.12
C GLU A 274 -18.18 2.29 16.19
N SER A 275 -17.77 1.87 15.00
CA SER A 275 -17.19 2.76 13.98
C SER A 275 -18.23 3.76 13.46
N GLY A 276 -19.47 3.31 13.28
CA GLY A 276 -20.61 4.17 12.93
C GLY A 276 -20.88 5.23 14.00
N ASP A 277 -20.96 4.83 15.27
CA ASP A 277 -21.18 5.76 16.36
C ASP A 277 -20.01 6.74 16.56
N MET A 278 -18.77 6.26 16.40
CA MET A 278 -17.58 7.12 16.42
C MET A 278 -17.62 8.16 15.29
N MET A 279 -18.10 7.79 14.09
CA MET A 279 -18.24 8.73 12.98
C MET A 279 -19.29 9.81 13.25
N VAL A 280 -20.41 9.44 13.89
CA VAL A 280 -21.43 10.42 14.34
C VAL A 280 -20.84 11.40 15.36
N GLN A 281 -20.14 10.88 16.38
CA GLN A 281 -19.48 11.72 17.38
C GLN A 281 -18.42 12.64 16.75
N TYR A 282 -17.67 12.12 15.77
CA TYR A 282 -16.70 12.89 15.01
C TYR A 282 -17.37 14.00 14.20
N ALA A 283 -18.50 13.71 13.56
CA ALA A 283 -19.28 14.68 12.78
C ALA A 283 -19.86 15.79 13.65
N HIS A 284 -20.37 15.50 14.85
CA HIS A 284 -20.83 16.55 15.76
C HIS A 284 -19.69 17.48 16.20
N ARG A 285 -18.48 16.92 16.41
CA ARG A 285 -17.34 17.71 16.91
C ARG A 285 -16.62 18.48 15.82
N TYR A 286 -16.53 17.89 14.62
CA TYR A 286 -15.82 18.46 13.47
C TYR A 286 -16.66 18.33 12.18
N PRO A 287 -17.80 19.04 12.05
CA PRO A 287 -18.75 18.82 10.95
C PRO A 287 -18.13 18.95 9.56
N ASN A 288 -17.30 19.98 9.35
CA ASN A 288 -16.63 20.18 8.06
C ASN A 288 -15.56 19.11 7.79
N ALA A 289 -14.84 18.65 8.82
CA ALA A 289 -13.81 17.63 8.67
C ALA A 289 -14.44 16.27 8.37
N ALA A 290 -15.53 15.91 9.04
CA ALA A 290 -16.30 14.70 8.77
C ALA A 290 -16.88 14.70 7.36
N LYS A 291 -17.51 15.80 6.93
CA LYS A 291 -18.02 15.95 5.56
C LYS A 291 -16.92 15.81 4.50
N ASN A 292 -15.76 16.40 4.75
CA ASN A 292 -14.61 16.29 3.84
C ASN A 292 -14.00 14.88 3.84
N LEU A 293 -13.95 14.21 4.99
CA LEU A 293 -13.50 12.83 5.10
C LEU A 293 -14.43 11.88 4.32
N SER A 294 -15.75 12.00 4.49
CA SER A 294 -16.71 11.19 3.70
C SER A 294 -16.54 11.42 2.20
N ARG A 295 -16.41 12.68 1.75
CA ARG A 295 -16.14 12.96 0.33
C ARG A 295 -14.81 12.40 -0.16
N LEU A 296 -13.76 12.48 0.67
CA LEU A 296 -12.43 11.97 0.34
C LEU A 296 -12.45 10.49 -0.05
N ILE A 297 -13.39 9.76 0.55
CA ILE A 297 -13.46 8.30 0.46
C ILE A 297 -14.58 7.83 -0.46
N GLY A 298 -15.21 8.75 -1.20
CA GLY A 298 -16.21 8.39 -2.21
C GLY A 298 -17.66 8.47 -1.76
N TYR A 299 -17.97 9.02 -0.58
CA TYR A 299 -19.34 9.02 -0.02
C TYR A 299 -19.87 10.44 0.22
N GLN A 300 -21.11 10.68 -0.19
CA GLN A 300 -21.85 11.88 0.18
C GLN A 300 -22.66 11.64 1.45
N VAL A 301 -22.63 12.60 2.36
CA VAL A 301 -23.42 12.62 3.59
C VAL A 301 -24.37 13.81 3.55
N ASP A 302 -25.63 13.58 3.92
CA ASP A 302 -26.67 14.62 3.98
C ASP A 302 -26.57 15.49 5.25
N GLY A 303 -25.68 15.11 6.18
CA GLY A 303 -25.48 15.79 7.45
C GLY A 303 -26.22 15.15 8.63
N SER A 304 -27.04 14.12 8.39
CA SER A 304 -27.72 13.36 9.44
C SER A 304 -26.81 12.35 10.13
N ASP A 305 -27.12 12.02 11.38
CA ASP A 305 -26.42 10.96 12.12
C ASP A 305 -26.52 9.61 11.40
N ALA A 306 -27.63 9.35 10.70
CA ALA A 306 -27.82 8.12 9.95
C ALA A 306 -26.81 7.99 8.81
N SER A 307 -26.61 9.06 8.02
CA SER A 307 -25.64 9.01 6.91
C SER A 307 -24.20 8.90 7.40
N TYR A 308 -23.85 9.59 8.50
CA TYR A 308 -22.52 9.44 9.11
C TYR A 308 -22.30 8.05 9.72
N ARG A 309 -23.31 7.50 10.40
CA ARG A 309 -23.23 6.15 11.00
C ARG A 309 -22.99 5.09 9.93
N GLN A 310 -23.71 5.15 8.82
CA GLN A 310 -23.54 4.21 7.71
C GLN A 310 -22.12 4.29 7.14
N VAL A 311 -21.62 5.50 6.86
CA VAL A 311 -20.24 5.69 6.35
C VAL A 311 -19.20 5.13 7.33
N GLY A 312 -19.36 5.39 8.63
CA GLY A 312 -18.48 4.83 9.66
C GLY A 312 -18.52 3.31 9.70
N ALA A 313 -19.71 2.71 9.69
CA ALA A 313 -19.88 1.26 9.81
C ALA A 313 -19.34 0.49 8.60
N ASP A 314 -19.62 0.98 7.40
CA ASP A 314 -19.39 0.22 6.19
C ASP A 314 -18.00 0.48 5.60
N HIS A 315 -17.44 1.68 5.83
CA HIS A 315 -16.33 2.17 5.01
C HIS A 315 -15.13 2.71 5.80
N ILE A 316 -15.33 3.24 7.01
CA ILE A 316 -14.25 3.85 7.80
C ILE A 316 -14.02 3.06 9.09
N PRO A 317 -13.08 2.09 9.09
CA PRO A 317 -12.66 1.46 10.33
C PRO A 317 -12.06 2.50 11.28
N PHE A 318 -12.57 2.56 12.50
CA PHE A 318 -11.96 3.29 13.60
C PHE A 318 -11.08 2.37 14.43
N ILE A 319 -10.02 2.92 15.00
CA ILE A 319 -9.02 2.17 15.75
C ILE A 319 -8.76 2.87 17.06
N ALA A 320 -8.90 2.13 18.16
CA ALA A 320 -8.50 2.54 19.49
C ALA A 320 -7.03 2.16 19.73
N MET A 321 -6.19 3.14 20.02
CA MET A 321 -4.77 2.99 20.36
C MET A 321 -4.64 3.09 21.87
N ARG A 322 -4.68 1.94 22.55
CA ARG A 322 -4.68 1.87 24.02
C ARG A 322 -3.26 1.73 24.55
N PRO A 323 -2.79 2.59 25.47
CA PRO A 323 -1.50 2.45 26.10
C PRO A 323 -1.32 1.07 26.74
N ARG A 324 -0.16 0.47 26.52
CA ARG A 324 0.25 -0.72 27.25
C ARG A 324 0.85 -0.26 28.58
N LEU A 325 0.30 -0.79 29.68
CA LEU A 325 0.96 -0.70 30.98
C LEU A 325 2.24 -1.53 30.88
N VAL A 326 3.38 -0.87 30.76
CA VAL A 326 4.66 -1.54 30.95
C VAL A 326 4.79 -1.72 32.46
N LEU A 327 4.56 -2.94 32.94
CA LEU A 327 5.08 -3.32 34.27
C LEU A 327 6.59 -3.23 34.15
N GLU A 328 7.22 -2.32 34.90
CA GLU A 328 8.68 -2.25 34.98
C GLU A 328 9.19 -3.54 35.63
N GLU A 329 9.46 -4.56 34.82
CA GLU A 329 10.43 -5.59 35.20
C GLU A 329 11.82 -5.00 34.99
N GLY A 330 12.54 -4.84 36.10
CA GLY A 330 13.84 -4.21 36.12
C GLY A 330 14.91 -5.00 35.35
N HIS A 331 15.85 -4.21 34.81
CA HIS A 331 17.21 -4.53 34.34
C HIS A 331 17.41 -4.94 32.88
N GLY A 332 17.96 -3.99 32.11
CA GLY A 332 18.83 -4.24 30.96
C GLY A 332 18.81 -3.09 29.95
N PRO A 333 19.93 -2.38 29.69
CA PRO A 333 19.94 -1.36 28.65
C PRO A 333 19.77 -2.03 27.29
N TRP A 334 18.75 -1.65 26.54
CA TRP A 334 18.63 -2.01 25.13
C TRP A 334 19.88 -1.50 24.39
N PRO A 335 20.49 -2.31 23.50
CA PRO A 335 21.75 -1.96 22.87
C PRO A 335 21.57 -0.79 21.91
N LEU A 336 22.33 0.28 22.16
CA LEU A 336 22.54 1.44 21.30
C LEU A 336 23.39 1.12 20.05
N LEU A 337 23.00 0.15 19.23
CA LEU A 337 23.62 -0.16 17.93
C LEU A 337 22.48 -0.38 16.92
N ALA A 338 22.18 0.45 15.92
CA ALA A 338 23.08 1.17 15.03
C ALA A 338 22.42 2.46 14.50
N LEU A 339 22.81 3.60 15.08
CA LEU A 339 22.64 4.94 14.51
C LEU A 339 23.99 5.66 14.51
N THR A 340 25.02 5.08 13.87
CA THR A 340 26.24 5.82 13.52
C THR A 340 26.84 5.25 12.23
N GLY A 341 26.39 5.77 11.09
CA GLY A 341 26.95 5.45 9.78
C GLY A 341 26.92 6.63 8.83
N THR A 342 27.13 7.87 9.32
CA THR A 342 27.25 9.05 8.43
C THR A 342 27.97 10.27 9.03
N ALA A 343 28.89 10.12 9.99
CA ALA A 343 29.53 11.31 10.60
C ALA A 343 31.02 11.22 10.98
N VAL A 344 31.82 10.25 10.49
CA VAL A 344 33.27 10.21 10.77
C VAL A 344 34.17 10.19 9.51
N ALA A 345 33.60 10.22 8.29
CA ALA A 345 34.39 10.25 7.06
C ALA A 345 34.81 11.66 6.57
N LEU A 346 34.70 12.71 7.41
CA LEU A 346 35.15 14.07 7.06
C LEU A 346 36.20 14.66 8.03
N GLY A 347 36.73 13.87 8.96
CA GLY A 347 37.76 14.31 9.92
C GLY A 347 39.19 13.82 9.63
N LEU A 348 39.38 12.91 8.67
CA LEU A 348 40.66 12.23 8.41
C LEU A 348 41.30 12.58 7.05
N LEU A 349 40.88 13.68 6.42
CA LEU A 349 41.47 14.19 5.17
C LEU A 349 42.27 15.49 5.31
N LEU A 350 42.53 15.96 6.54
CA LEU A 350 43.37 17.14 6.78
C LEU A 350 44.42 16.89 7.87
N ARG A 351 45.43 16.09 7.55
CA ARG A 351 46.79 16.26 8.12
C ARG A 351 47.82 15.50 7.31
N LYS A 352 48.32 16.13 6.25
CA LYS A 352 49.63 15.82 5.66
C LYS A 352 50.45 17.12 5.65
N LYS A 353 51.72 16.97 6.07
CA LYS A 353 52.88 17.89 5.94
C LYS A 353 53.07 19.04 6.94
N ARG A 354 54.03 18.84 7.85
CA ARG A 354 55.38 19.48 7.90
C ARG A 354 56.19 18.76 9.00
N HIS A 355 57.13 17.87 8.66
CA HIS A 355 58.57 18.09 8.37
C HIS A 355 59.33 18.84 9.48
N ASP A 356 60.30 18.11 10.05
CA ASP A 356 61.67 18.45 10.45
C ASP A 356 61.90 19.80 11.16
N ASP A 357 62.21 19.77 12.46
CA ASP A 357 63.56 19.62 13.04
C ASP A 357 63.46 19.43 14.56
#